data_AF-A0A093EVF9-F1
#
_entry.id   AF-A0A093EVF9-F1
#
_cell.length_a   1.000
_cell.length_b   1.000
_cell.length_c   1.000
_cell.angle_alpha   90.00
_cell.angle_beta   90.00
_cell.angle_gamma   90.00
#
_symmetry.space_group_name_H-M   'P 1'
#
loop_
_entity.id
_entity.type
_entity.pdbx_description
1 polymer ?
#
loop_
_entity_poly.entity_id
_entity_poly.type
_entity_poly.pdbx_seq_one_letter_code
_entity_poly.pdbx_strand_id
1 'polypeptide(L)'
;LLRGFETTLLQMFGLRRRPQPSKSAVIPSYMLDLYRLQSGEEEESLQEISLQYPERSTSRANTVRSFHHEEHLESVPGPSEVPQIRFVFNLSSVPENEVISSAELRLYREQVEEPSERGFHGITIYEVMKPLSERAQAITRLLDTRLVHHNVTRWETFDVSPAVIRWTKDKQPNHGLVIEVTHLHHGWNGWIVAPPGYQAFYCHGDCPFPLADHLNSTNHAIVQTLVNSVNSSIPKACCVPTELSAISMLYLDE
;
A
#
# COMPACT_ATOMS: atom_id res chain seq x y z
N LEU A 1 12.38 -9.40 -44.42
CA LEU A 1 10.95 -9.33 -44.06
C LEU A 1 10.73 -9.65 -42.58
N LEU A 2 11.02 -10.88 -42.11
CA LEU A 2 10.77 -11.29 -40.71
C LEU A 2 11.47 -10.44 -39.62
N ARG A 3 12.75 -10.08 -39.79
CA ARG A 3 13.46 -9.21 -38.82
C ARG A 3 12.88 -7.79 -38.73
N GLY A 4 12.39 -7.24 -39.84
CA GLY A 4 11.75 -5.93 -39.88
C GLY A 4 10.39 -5.94 -39.17
N PHE A 5 9.62 -7.02 -39.38
CA PHE A 5 8.38 -7.25 -38.66
C PHE A 5 8.60 -7.38 -37.14
N GLU A 6 9.57 -8.19 -36.71
CA GLU A 6 9.90 -8.34 -35.29
C GLU A 6 10.29 -7.01 -34.64
N THR A 7 11.12 -6.21 -35.31
CA THR A 7 11.53 -4.89 -34.80
C THR A 7 10.33 -3.97 -34.61
N THR A 8 9.40 -3.98 -35.58
CA THR A 8 8.18 -3.17 -35.53
C THR A 8 7.25 -3.64 -34.41
N LEU A 9 7.09 -4.95 -34.25
CA LEU A 9 6.27 -5.54 -33.19
C LEU A 9 6.82 -5.19 -31.80
N LEU A 10 8.12 -5.34 -31.58
CA LEU A 10 8.76 -4.97 -30.33
C LEU A 10 8.59 -3.48 -30.02
N GLN A 11 8.72 -2.61 -31.02
CA GLN A 11 8.48 -1.17 -30.86
C GLN A 11 7.02 -0.84 -30.51
N MET A 12 6.03 -1.50 -31.14
CA MET A 12 4.62 -1.32 -30.81
C MET A 12 4.31 -1.67 -29.35
N PHE A 13 5.02 -2.64 -28.77
CA PHE A 13 4.89 -3.03 -27.37
C PHE A 13 5.88 -2.32 -26.41
N GLY A 14 6.63 -1.31 -26.89
CA GLY A 14 7.61 -0.58 -26.07
C GLY A 14 8.82 -1.42 -25.64
N LEU A 15 9.03 -2.60 -26.25
CA LEU A 15 10.13 -3.50 -25.94
C LEU A 15 11.37 -3.13 -26.75
N ARG A 16 12.49 -2.89 -26.06
CA ARG A 16 13.79 -2.61 -26.72
C ARG A 16 14.41 -3.87 -27.35
N ARG A 17 14.08 -5.05 -26.82
CA ARG A 17 14.58 -6.36 -27.27
C ARG A 17 13.61 -7.46 -26.86
N ARG A 18 13.70 -8.62 -27.52
CA ARG A 18 12.94 -9.82 -27.16
C ARG A 18 13.23 -10.21 -25.69
N PRO A 19 12.20 -10.31 -24.83
CA PRO A 19 12.36 -10.84 -23.47
C PRO A 19 12.77 -12.31 -23.51
N GLN A 20 13.65 -12.73 -22.60
CA GLN A 20 14.01 -14.13 -22.38
C GLN A 20 13.67 -14.50 -20.94
N PRO A 21 12.40 -14.83 -20.65
CA PRO A 21 11.98 -15.18 -19.29
C PRO A 21 12.66 -16.48 -18.83
N SER A 22 12.82 -16.63 -17.52
CA SER A 22 13.28 -17.89 -16.93
C SER A 22 12.28 -19.01 -17.23
N LYS A 23 12.76 -20.24 -17.36
CA LYS A 23 11.90 -21.43 -17.42
C LYS A 23 11.09 -21.65 -16.14
N SER A 24 11.51 -21.05 -15.03
CA SER A 24 10.83 -21.08 -13.73
C SER A 24 9.93 -19.87 -13.49
N ALA A 25 9.66 -19.05 -14.50
CA ALA A 25 8.80 -17.88 -14.34
C ALA A 25 7.38 -18.33 -13.94
N VAL A 26 6.93 -17.90 -12.78
CA VAL A 26 5.56 -18.13 -12.29
C VAL A 26 4.68 -17.00 -12.80
N ILE A 27 3.57 -17.34 -13.45
CA ILE A 27 2.55 -16.38 -13.86
C ILE A 27 1.46 -16.42 -12.78
N PRO A 28 1.24 -15.32 -12.03
CA PRO A 28 0.15 -15.27 -11.06
C PRO A 28 -1.20 -15.54 -11.73
N SER A 29 -2.07 -16.35 -11.11
CA SER A 29 -3.41 -16.67 -11.64
C SER A 29 -4.20 -15.41 -11.98
N TYR A 30 -4.11 -14.39 -11.13
CA TYR A 30 -4.73 -13.09 -11.36
C TYR A 30 -4.33 -12.43 -12.69
N MET A 31 -3.09 -12.57 -13.15
CA MET A 31 -2.65 -12.00 -14.43
C MET A 31 -3.30 -12.72 -15.61
N LEU A 32 -3.54 -14.02 -15.49
CA LEU A 32 -4.28 -14.79 -16.50
C LEU A 32 -5.75 -14.40 -16.51
N ASP A 33 -6.35 -14.25 -15.33
CA ASP A 33 -7.76 -13.86 -15.21
C ASP A 33 -7.97 -12.44 -15.76
N LEU A 34 -7.08 -11.49 -15.47
CA LEU A 34 -7.08 -10.16 -16.09
C LEU A 34 -6.99 -10.21 -17.61
N TYR A 35 -6.11 -11.07 -18.15
CA TYR A 35 -5.96 -11.23 -19.60
C TYR A 35 -7.25 -11.72 -20.24
N ARG A 36 -7.89 -12.76 -19.68
CA ARG A 36 -9.15 -13.32 -20.22
C ARG A 36 -10.28 -12.29 -20.20
N LEU A 37 -10.39 -11.53 -19.10
CA LEU A 37 -11.36 -10.44 -18.98
C LEU A 37 -11.13 -9.34 -20.04
N GLN A 38 -9.88 -9.04 -20.38
CA GLN A 38 -9.56 -8.02 -21.39
C GLN A 38 -9.63 -8.52 -22.84
N SER A 39 -9.36 -9.81 -23.10
CA SER A 39 -9.42 -10.38 -24.45
C SER A 39 -10.85 -10.70 -24.90
N GLY A 40 -11.82 -10.63 -23.98
CA GLY A 40 -13.23 -10.97 -24.26
C GLY A 40 -13.43 -12.47 -24.46
N GLU A 41 -12.55 -13.31 -23.90
CA GLU A 41 -12.64 -14.77 -23.97
C GLU A 41 -13.68 -15.36 -23.01
N GLU A 42 -14.33 -14.54 -22.17
CA GLU A 42 -15.34 -14.97 -21.18
C GLU A 42 -16.67 -14.22 -21.37
N GLU A 43 -17.60 -14.81 -22.13
CA GLU A 43 -18.98 -14.30 -22.27
C GLU A 43 -20.02 -15.08 -21.43
N GLU A 44 -19.67 -16.15 -20.68
CA GLU A 44 -20.71 -17.05 -20.12
C GLU A 44 -20.58 -17.55 -18.65
N SER A 45 -19.61 -17.15 -17.83
CA SER A 45 -19.42 -17.82 -16.51
C SER A 45 -19.18 -16.92 -15.29
N LEU A 46 -19.80 -15.73 -15.20
CA LEU A 46 -19.64 -14.85 -14.03
C LEU A 46 -20.99 -14.46 -13.41
N GLN A 47 -21.72 -15.44 -12.89
CA GLN A 47 -22.80 -15.20 -11.92
C GLN A 47 -22.43 -15.56 -10.47
N GLU A 48 -21.24 -16.12 -10.19
CA GLU A 48 -20.91 -16.56 -8.82
C GLU A 48 -19.57 -16.11 -8.23
N ILE A 49 -18.73 -15.38 -8.98
CA ILE A 49 -17.53 -14.81 -8.38
C ILE A 49 -17.75 -13.31 -8.22
N SER A 50 -17.99 -12.88 -6.99
CA SER A 50 -17.90 -11.49 -6.56
C SER A 50 -16.43 -11.05 -6.70
N LEU A 51 -15.99 -10.92 -7.94
CA LEU A 51 -14.73 -10.32 -8.32
C LEU A 51 -14.90 -8.83 -8.09
N GLN A 52 -14.77 -8.43 -6.82
CA GLN A 52 -14.59 -7.04 -6.45
C GLN A 52 -13.16 -6.62 -6.80
N TYR A 53 -12.78 -6.86 -8.06
CA TYR A 53 -11.61 -6.23 -8.66
C TYR A 53 -11.95 -4.75 -8.79
N PRO A 54 -11.06 -3.82 -8.41
CA PRO A 54 -11.24 -2.42 -8.75
C PRO A 54 -11.13 -2.28 -10.27
N GLU A 55 -12.22 -2.55 -10.99
CA GLU A 55 -12.31 -2.50 -12.46
C GLU A 55 -11.87 -1.13 -13.02
N ARG A 56 -11.88 -0.10 -12.17
CA ARG A 56 -11.49 1.28 -12.54
C ARG A 56 -10.00 1.48 -12.82
N SER A 57 -9.11 0.73 -12.17
CA SER A 57 -7.67 1.03 -12.23
C SER A 57 -6.97 0.32 -13.40
N THR A 58 -7.33 -0.94 -13.67
CA THR A 58 -6.74 -1.74 -14.75
C THR A 58 -7.34 -1.43 -16.12
N SER A 59 -8.60 -0.97 -16.20
CA SER A 59 -9.27 -0.65 -17.47
C SER A 59 -8.66 0.51 -18.25
N ARG A 60 -7.88 1.38 -17.58
CA ARG A 60 -7.21 2.53 -18.21
C ARG A 60 -5.73 2.28 -18.51
N ALA A 61 -5.17 1.20 -18.00
CA ALA A 61 -3.75 0.89 -18.17
C ALA A 61 -3.51 0.18 -19.50
N ASN A 62 -2.48 0.60 -20.22
CA ASN A 62 -2.01 -0.06 -21.45
C ASN A 62 -0.95 -1.15 -21.18
N THR A 63 -0.46 -1.27 -19.95
CA THR A 63 0.50 -2.29 -19.54
C THR A 63 0.30 -2.63 -18.08
N VAL A 64 0.25 -3.93 -17.76
CA VAL A 64 0.15 -4.46 -16.39
C VAL A 64 1.40 -5.30 -16.10
N ARG A 65 1.99 -5.13 -14.93
CA ARG A 65 3.17 -5.89 -14.49
C ARG A 65 2.96 -6.43 -13.08
N SER A 66 3.45 -7.65 -12.85
CA SER A 66 3.49 -8.27 -11.53
C SER A 66 4.92 -8.27 -11.00
N PHE A 67 5.08 -7.89 -9.73
CA PHE A 67 6.34 -7.92 -9.01
C PHE A 67 6.19 -8.83 -7.80
N HIS A 68 7.22 -9.63 -7.52
CA HIS A 68 7.29 -10.46 -6.32
C HIS A 68 8.20 -9.79 -5.29
N HIS A 69 7.92 -10.03 -4.01
CA HIS A 69 8.76 -9.52 -2.93
C HIS A 69 10.10 -10.27 -2.90
N GLU A 70 11.15 -9.60 -2.45
CA GLU A 70 12.46 -10.21 -2.26
C GLU A 70 12.55 -10.84 -0.86
N GLU A 71 12.25 -12.14 -0.76
CA GLU A 71 12.20 -12.93 0.50
C GLU A 71 13.44 -12.75 1.40
N HIS A 72 14.63 -12.57 0.81
CA HIS A 72 15.89 -12.46 1.56
C HIS A 72 16.07 -11.12 2.30
N LEU A 73 15.19 -10.13 2.06
CA LEU A 73 15.19 -8.83 2.76
C LEU A 73 14.16 -8.78 3.90
N GLU A 74 13.45 -9.89 4.14
CA GLU A 74 12.51 -10.08 5.24
C GLU A 74 13.26 -10.38 6.54
N SER A 75 13.83 -9.36 7.16
CA SER A 75 14.09 -9.31 8.62
C SER A 75 14.88 -8.06 9.00
N VAL A 76 14.43 -7.41 10.07
CA VAL A 76 15.33 -6.74 11.03
C VAL A 76 14.89 -7.24 12.40
N PRO A 77 15.77 -7.84 13.22
CA PRO A 77 15.46 -8.13 14.60
C PRO A 77 15.24 -6.79 15.32
N GLY A 78 13.98 -6.46 15.61
CA GLY A 78 13.66 -5.36 16.51
C GLY A 78 13.93 -5.78 17.97
N PRO A 79 14.24 -4.85 18.87
CA PRO A 79 14.38 -5.11 20.31
C PRO A 79 13.04 -5.42 21.02
N SER A 80 11.95 -5.59 20.26
CA SER A 80 10.60 -5.85 20.78
C SER A 80 10.06 -7.11 20.10
N GLU A 81 9.44 -7.99 20.88
CA GLU A 81 9.08 -9.40 20.57
C GLU A 81 8.09 -9.63 19.40
N VAL A 82 7.81 -8.64 18.55
CA VAL A 82 6.94 -8.78 17.39
C VAL A 82 7.76 -8.57 16.11
N PRO A 83 7.97 -9.61 15.28
CA PRO A 83 8.68 -9.46 14.01
C PRO A 83 7.89 -8.54 13.07
N GLN A 84 8.40 -7.34 12.81
CA GLN A 84 7.88 -6.48 11.75
C GLN A 84 8.32 -7.05 10.40
N ILE A 85 7.38 -7.63 9.66
CA ILE A 85 7.63 -8.17 8.33
C ILE A 85 7.71 -6.99 7.35
N ARG A 86 8.83 -6.89 6.64
CA ARG A 86 9.10 -5.84 5.66
C ARG A 86 9.23 -6.45 4.26
N PHE A 87 8.39 -6.01 3.34
CA PHE A 87 8.39 -6.45 1.95
C PHE A 87 9.09 -5.42 1.06
N VAL A 88 10.10 -5.86 0.31
CA VAL A 88 10.82 -5.02 -0.66
C VAL A 88 10.57 -5.57 -2.06
N PHE A 89 10.33 -4.67 -3.02
CA PHE A 89 10.01 -5.02 -4.40
C PHE A 89 11.00 -4.40 -5.37
N ASN A 90 11.51 -5.19 -6.31
CA ASN A 90 12.45 -4.73 -7.31
C ASN A 90 11.74 -4.12 -8.52
N LEU A 91 11.68 -2.79 -8.57
CA LEU A 91 11.00 -2.04 -9.63
C LEU A 91 11.94 -1.62 -10.77
N SER A 92 13.16 -2.17 -10.85
CA SER A 92 14.16 -1.79 -11.87
C SER A 92 13.72 -2.06 -13.31
N SER A 93 12.74 -2.95 -13.52
CA SER A 93 12.20 -3.26 -14.84
C SER A 93 11.16 -2.24 -15.34
N VAL A 94 10.72 -1.29 -14.50
CA VAL A 94 9.82 -0.21 -14.89
C VAL A 94 10.61 0.84 -15.69
N PRO A 95 10.31 1.05 -16.99
CA PRO A 95 10.99 2.06 -17.80
C PRO A 95 10.68 3.48 -17.31
N GLU A 96 11.66 4.38 -17.42
CA GLU A 96 11.52 5.77 -16.95
C GLU A 96 10.49 6.59 -17.74
N ASN A 97 10.17 6.17 -18.96
CA ASN A 97 9.19 6.82 -19.83
C ASN A 97 7.76 6.35 -19.58
N GLU A 98 7.53 5.46 -18.61
CA GLU A 98 6.20 4.99 -18.25
C GLU A 98 5.67 5.72 -17.02
N VAL A 99 4.36 5.97 -17.01
CA VAL A 99 3.68 6.63 -15.90
C VAL A 99 2.85 5.58 -15.17
N ILE A 100 3.07 5.46 -13.86
CA ILE A 100 2.27 4.59 -13.00
C ILE A 100 0.89 5.20 -12.82
N SER A 101 -0.15 4.51 -13.31
CA SER A 101 -1.55 4.90 -13.11
C SER A 101 -2.13 4.39 -11.78
N SER A 102 -1.76 3.16 -11.41
CA SER A 102 -2.22 2.47 -10.19
C SER A 102 -1.20 1.41 -9.82
N ALA A 103 -1.07 1.13 -8.52
CA ALA A 103 -0.31 0.00 -8.01
C ALA A 103 -1.04 -0.60 -6.79
N GLU A 104 -1.14 -1.93 -6.79
CA GLU A 104 -1.89 -2.68 -5.79
C GLU A 104 -0.99 -3.72 -5.13
N LEU A 105 -0.97 -3.77 -3.80
CA LEU A 105 -0.35 -4.84 -3.03
C LEU A 105 -1.40 -5.91 -2.77
N ARG A 106 -1.07 -7.16 -3.10
CA ARG A 106 -1.95 -8.31 -2.85
C ARG A 106 -1.34 -9.24 -1.82
N LEU A 107 -2.10 -9.54 -0.78
CA LEU A 107 -1.71 -10.43 0.30
C LEU A 107 -2.65 -11.62 0.35
N TYR A 108 -2.09 -12.82 0.45
CA TYR A 108 -2.89 -14.01 0.71
C TYR A 108 -2.98 -14.22 2.21
N ARG A 109 -4.20 -14.31 2.72
CA ARG A 109 -4.45 -14.58 4.13
C ARG A 109 -5.18 -15.89 4.29
N GLU A 110 -4.71 -16.70 5.22
CA GLU A 110 -5.37 -17.92 5.68
C GLU A 110 -6.27 -17.64 6.89
N GLN A 111 -7.37 -18.39 7.00
CA GLN A 111 -8.26 -18.32 8.15
C GLN A 111 -7.53 -18.69 9.44
N VAL A 112 -7.87 -18.01 10.54
CA VAL A 112 -7.36 -18.34 11.88
C VAL A 112 -8.52 -18.91 12.69
N GLU A 113 -8.36 -20.14 13.18
CA GLU A 113 -9.31 -20.78 14.10
C GLU A 113 -9.19 -20.11 15.48
N GLU A 114 -9.89 -19.00 15.68
CA GLU A 114 -10.07 -18.37 16.99
C GLU A 114 -11.45 -18.69 17.57
N PRO A 115 -11.57 -18.83 18.91
CA PRO A 115 -12.83 -19.16 19.58
C PRO A 115 -13.89 -18.04 19.49
N SER A 116 -13.53 -16.85 19.00
CA SER A 116 -14.46 -15.74 18.78
C SER A 116 -15.11 -15.87 17.41
N GLU A 117 -16.41 -16.15 17.32
CA GLU A 117 -17.12 -16.34 16.04
C GLU A 117 -17.21 -15.10 15.12
N ARG A 118 -16.74 -13.92 15.57
CA ARG A 118 -16.91 -12.64 14.88
C ARG A 118 -15.71 -11.68 15.06
N GLY A 119 -14.49 -12.19 15.04
CA GLY A 119 -13.29 -11.35 15.10
C GLY A 119 -13.08 -10.52 13.83
N PHE A 120 -12.73 -9.25 13.95
CA PHE A 120 -12.19 -8.50 12.82
C PHE A 120 -10.71 -8.26 13.03
N HIS A 121 -9.92 -8.40 11.98
CA HIS A 121 -8.53 -7.96 11.96
C HIS A 121 -8.43 -6.70 11.11
N GLY A 122 -7.72 -5.70 11.61
CA GLY A 122 -7.24 -4.59 10.80
C GLY A 122 -5.89 -4.98 10.20
N ILE A 123 -5.76 -4.95 8.89
CA ILE A 123 -4.47 -5.06 8.20
C ILE A 123 -4.10 -3.67 7.73
N THR A 124 -2.95 -3.17 8.16
CA THR A 124 -2.47 -1.83 7.85
C THR A 124 -1.15 -1.90 7.10
N ILE A 125 -1.06 -1.18 5.99
CA ILE A 125 0.12 -1.12 5.12
C ILE A 125 0.78 0.24 5.29
N TYR A 126 2.07 0.22 5.62
CA TYR A 126 2.90 1.40 5.72
C TYR A 126 4.03 1.36 4.69
N GLU A 127 4.37 2.52 4.14
CA GLU A 127 5.63 2.76 3.46
C GLU A 127 6.72 3.10 4.48
N VAL A 128 7.90 2.50 4.33
CA VAL A 128 9.07 2.91 5.09
C VAL A 128 9.69 4.13 4.43
N MET A 129 9.61 5.29 5.09
CA MET A 129 10.26 6.52 4.63
C MET A 129 11.73 6.57 5.02
N LYS A 130 12.03 6.07 6.22
CA LYS A 130 13.39 5.95 6.72
C LYS A 130 13.51 4.66 7.52
N PRO A 131 14.45 3.76 7.19
CA PRO A 131 14.60 2.50 7.91
C PRO A 131 15.11 2.75 9.34
N LEU A 132 14.88 1.78 10.22
CA LEU A 132 15.43 1.77 11.58
C LEU A 132 16.95 1.91 11.52
N SER A 133 17.51 2.80 12.33
CA SER A 133 18.94 2.99 12.49
C SER A 133 19.29 2.96 13.98
N GLU A 134 20.53 2.64 14.33
CA GLU A 134 20.99 2.55 15.74
C GLU A 134 20.68 3.81 16.58
N ARG A 135 20.49 4.96 15.93
CA ARG A 135 20.24 6.26 16.59
C ARG A 135 18.82 6.78 16.47
N ALA A 136 17.97 6.16 15.65
CA ALA A 136 16.66 6.71 15.32
C ALA A 136 15.62 5.63 14.99
N GLN A 137 14.40 5.86 15.44
CA GLN A 137 13.25 5.02 15.10
C GLN A 137 12.98 5.06 13.60
N ALA A 138 12.41 3.97 13.07
CA ALA A 138 11.95 3.93 11.69
C ALA A 138 10.84 4.96 11.50
N ILE A 139 10.89 5.70 10.39
CA ILE A 139 9.81 6.63 10.01
C ILE A 139 8.98 5.90 8.96
N THR A 140 7.72 5.66 9.29
CA THR A 140 6.75 5.02 8.41
C THR A 140 5.65 6.02 8.03
N ARG A 141 5.04 5.80 6.87
CA ARG A 141 3.87 6.53 6.42
C ARG A 141 2.78 5.53 6.09
N LEU A 142 1.59 5.76 6.60
CA LEU A 142 0.42 4.97 6.30
C LEU A 142 0.02 5.09 4.82
N LEU A 143 -0.25 3.95 4.17
CA LEU A 143 -0.77 3.90 2.80
C LEU A 143 -2.23 3.50 2.77
N ASP A 144 -2.56 2.36 3.35
CA ASP A 144 -3.91 1.79 3.30
C ASP A 144 -4.14 0.89 4.52
N THR A 145 -5.42 0.75 4.90
CA THR A 145 -5.86 -0.16 5.96
C THR A 145 -7.07 -0.91 5.45
N ARG A 146 -7.24 -2.18 5.85
CA ARG A 146 -8.48 -2.94 5.62
C ARG A 146 -8.93 -3.69 6.86
N LEU A 147 -10.24 -3.65 7.08
CA LEU A 147 -10.91 -4.48 8.06
C LEU A 147 -11.34 -5.79 7.39
N VAL A 148 -10.85 -6.91 7.91
CA VAL A 148 -11.07 -8.23 7.32
C VAL A 148 -11.60 -9.20 8.36
N HIS A 149 -12.55 -10.04 7.97
CA HIS A 149 -13.11 -11.08 8.85
C HIS A 149 -12.09 -12.18 9.07
N HIS A 150 -11.69 -12.50 10.30
CA HIS A 150 -10.67 -13.52 10.57
C HIS A 150 -10.97 -14.94 10.04
N ASN A 151 -12.23 -15.27 9.78
CA ASN A 151 -12.70 -16.60 9.40
C ASN A 151 -12.73 -16.88 7.87
N VAL A 152 -12.15 -16.01 7.05
CA VAL A 152 -12.16 -16.17 5.58
C VAL A 152 -10.75 -16.23 5.01
N THR A 153 -10.41 -17.34 4.34
CA THR A 153 -9.19 -17.44 3.52
C THR A 153 -9.43 -16.76 2.17
N ARG A 154 -8.70 -15.69 1.88
CA ARG A 154 -8.81 -14.97 0.60
C ARG A 154 -7.61 -14.08 0.33
N TRP A 155 -7.49 -13.68 -0.94
CA TRP A 155 -6.64 -12.57 -1.33
C TRP A 155 -7.26 -11.24 -0.89
N GLU A 156 -6.46 -10.41 -0.24
CA GLU A 156 -6.76 -9.02 0.07
C GLU A 156 -5.90 -8.10 -0.80
N THR A 157 -6.44 -6.94 -1.14
CA THR A 157 -5.81 -5.97 -2.04
C THR A 157 -5.75 -4.60 -1.36
N PHE A 158 -4.60 -3.94 -1.43
CA PHE A 158 -4.31 -2.66 -0.79
C PHE A 158 -3.76 -1.67 -1.82
N ASP A 159 -4.20 -0.42 -1.76
CA ASP A 159 -3.66 0.62 -2.63
C ASP A 159 -2.29 1.08 -2.14
N VAL A 160 -1.27 0.87 -2.99
CA VAL A 160 0.11 1.30 -2.75
C VAL A 160 0.61 2.24 -3.84
N SER A 161 -0.30 2.73 -4.69
CA SER A 161 -0.02 3.67 -5.79
C SER A 161 0.81 4.86 -5.33
N PRO A 162 0.51 5.52 -4.19
CA PRO A 162 1.29 6.68 -3.77
C PRO A 162 2.77 6.36 -3.56
N ALA A 163 3.08 5.22 -2.94
CA ALA A 163 4.46 4.81 -2.66
C ALA A 163 5.20 4.45 -3.95
N VAL A 164 4.58 3.64 -4.80
CA VAL A 164 5.18 3.21 -6.07
C VAL A 164 5.43 4.40 -7.01
N ILE A 165 4.52 5.38 -7.04
CA ILE A 165 4.71 6.62 -7.80
C ILE A 165 5.95 7.37 -7.29
N ARG A 166 6.14 7.51 -5.97
CA ARG A 166 7.32 8.19 -5.41
C ARG A 166 8.63 7.46 -5.72
N TRP A 167 8.64 6.13 -5.63
CA TRP A 167 9.85 5.35 -5.91
C TRP A 167 10.26 5.40 -7.38
N THR A 168 9.29 5.46 -8.29
CA THR A 168 9.54 5.41 -9.74
C THR A 168 9.68 6.79 -10.38
N LYS A 169 8.74 7.70 -10.13
CA LYS A 169 8.67 9.04 -10.70
C LYS A 169 9.56 10.03 -9.96
N ASP A 170 9.43 10.09 -8.64
CA ASP A 170 10.16 11.07 -7.82
C ASP A 170 11.56 10.58 -7.42
N LYS A 171 11.92 9.36 -7.84
CA LYS A 171 13.21 8.69 -7.59
C LYS A 171 13.57 8.62 -6.10
N GLN A 172 12.56 8.54 -5.23
CA GLN A 172 12.78 8.32 -3.80
C GLN A 172 13.30 6.90 -3.54
N PRO A 173 14.12 6.69 -2.49
CA PRO A 173 14.61 5.37 -2.16
C PRO A 173 13.45 4.44 -1.78
N ASN A 174 13.44 3.23 -2.33
CA ASN A 174 12.49 2.20 -1.94
C ASN A 174 13.03 1.45 -0.70
N HIS A 175 12.50 1.77 0.47
CA HIS A 175 12.81 1.06 1.71
C HIS A 175 11.80 -0.04 2.05
N GLY A 176 10.83 -0.31 1.17
CA GLY A 176 9.83 -1.35 1.31
C GLY A 176 8.56 -0.93 2.06
N LEU A 177 7.68 -1.92 2.22
CA LEU A 177 6.40 -1.81 2.90
C LEU A 177 6.43 -2.63 4.20
N VAL A 178 5.82 -2.11 5.26
CA VAL A 178 5.60 -2.83 6.52
C VAL A 178 4.11 -3.11 6.66
N ILE A 179 3.80 -4.29 7.17
CA ILE A 179 2.44 -4.75 7.38
C ILE A 179 2.22 -4.93 8.88
N GLU A 180 1.15 -4.33 9.39
CA GLU A 180 0.72 -4.45 10.76
C GLU A 180 -0.66 -5.10 10.81
N VAL A 181 -0.83 -6.13 11.63
CA VAL A 181 -2.12 -6.78 11.87
C VAL A 181 -2.58 -6.46 13.27
N THR A 182 -3.70 -5.75 13.39
CA THR A 182 -4.31 -5.39 14.67
C THR A 182 -5.56 -6.25 14.90
N HIS A 183 -5.59 -7.00 16.00
CA HIS A 183 -6.77 -7.73 16.42
C HIS A 183 -7.77 -6.77 17.06
N LEU A 184 -8.94 -6.60 16.45
CA LEU A 184 -9.99 -5.76 16.99
C LEU A 184 -10.91 -6.66 17.83
N HIS A 185 -10.62 -6.71 19.13
CA HIS A 185 -11.58 -7.25 20.09
C HIS A 185 -12.84 -6.35 20.10
N HIS A 186 -14.01 -6.97 20.30
CA HIS A 186 -15.34 -6.35 20.43
C HIS A 186 -15.40 -5.29 21.56
N GLY A 187 -14.68 -4.18 21.42
CA GLY A 187 -14.47 -3.17 22.47
C GLY A 187 -15.52 -2.06 22.50
N TRP A 188 -16.54 -2.12 21.65
CA TRP A 188 -17.69 -1.21 21.69
C TRP A 188 -18.87 -2.05 22.15
N ASN A 189 -19.46 -1.71 23.30
CA ASN A 189 -20.37 -2.53 24.13
C ASN A 189 -21.71 -2.92 23.45
N GLY A 190 -21.70 -3.58 22.29
CA GLY A 190 -22.86 -4.06 21.55
C GLY A 190 -23.81 -2.99 20.98
N TRP A 191 -23.64 -1.72 21.36
CA TRP A 191 -24.56 -0.63 21.00
C TRP A 191 -24.26 -0.02 19.63
N ILE A 192 -23.03 -0.09 19.12
CA ILE A 192 -22.72 0.31 17.74
C ILE A 192 -22.98 -0.87 16.81
N VAL A 193 -23.95 -0.70 15.91
CA VAL A 193 -24.33 -1.68 14.90
C VAL A 193 -23.44 -1.55 13.66
N ALA A 194 -23.09 -0.32 13.27
CA ALA A 194 -22.17 -0.07 12.17
C ALA A 194 -21.45 1.30 12.30
N PRO A 195 -20.22 1.45 11.78
CA PRO A 195 -19.40 0.37 11.23
C PRO A 195 -18.79 -0.48 12.35
N PRO A 196 -18.47 -1.77 12.09
CA PRO A 196 -17.83 -2.65 13.07
C PRO A 196 -16.42 -2.17 13.48
N GLY A 197 -15.83 -1.28 12.69
CA GLY A 197 -14.58 -0.59 12.96
C GLY A 197 -14.40 0.54 11.94
N TYR A 198 -13.55 1.51 12.25
CA TYR A 198 -13.23 2.58 11.33
C TYR A 198 -11.77 3.00 11.44
N GLN A 199 -11.29 3.62 10.36
CA GLN A 199 -9.93 4.12 10.26
C GLN A 199 -9.89 5.56 10.77
N ALA A 200 -9.60 5.73 12.05
CA ALA A 200 -9.42 7.06 12.62
C ALA A 200 -8.16 7.74 12.07
N PHE A 201 -7.15 6.93 11.72
CA PHE A 201 -5.79 7.36 11.40
C PHE A 201 -5.18 8.24 12.50
N TYR A 202 -3.90 8.59 12.41
CA TYR A 202 -3.30 9.53 13.34
C TYR A 202 -2.08 10.22 12.72
N CYS A 203 -1.81 11.44 13.17
CA CYS A 203 -0.61 12.16 12.82
C CYS A 203 0.47 11.90 13.87
N HIS A 204 1.63 11.46 13.42
CA HIS A 204 2.79 11.23 14.27
C HIS A 204 4.06 11.64 13.55
N GLY A 205 5.03 12.13 14.31
CA GLY A 205 6.30 12.62 13.80
C GLY A 205 6.66 13.99 14.34
N ASP A 206 7.95 14.28 14.31
CA ASP A 206 8.49 15.59 14.66
C ASP A 206 8.37 16.57 13.49
N CYS A 207 8.17 17.85 13.81
CA CYS A 207 8.18 18.96 12.85
C CYS A 207 9.47 19.79 13.02
N PRO A 208 10.61 19.36 12.45
CA PRO A 208 11.89 20.04 12.63
C PRO A 208 11.97 21.34 11.81
N PHE A 209 12.88 22.23 12.20
CA PHE A 209 13.27 23.36 11.37
C PHE A 209 14.47 22.99 10.47
N PRO A 210 14.48 23.32 9.17
CA PRO A 210 13.37 23.90 8.40
C PRO A 210 12.28 22.86 8.10
N LEU A 211 11.01 23.30 8.08
CA LEU A 211 9.90 22.45 7.67
C LEU A 211 10.06 22.07 6.20
N ALA A 212 9.88 20.79 5.89
CA ALA A 212 9.93 20.31 4.53
C ALA A 212 8.66 20.69 3.76
N ASP A 213 8.80 21.11 2.50
CA ASP A 213 7.70 21.64 1.67
C ASP A 213 6.52 20.67 1.53
N HIS A 214 6.78 19.36 1.55
CA HIS A 214 5.75 18.33 1.43
C HIS A 214 4.81 18.20 2.66
N LEU A 215 5.09 18.92 3.75
CA LEU A 215 4.27 18.90 4.96
C LEU A 215 3.05 19.84 4.88
N ASN A 216 2.86 20.57 3.77
CA ASN A 216 1.76 21.52 3.56
C ASN A 216 1.54 22.45 4.76
N SER A 217 2.63 22.88 5.38
CA SER A 217 2.61 23.61 6.64
C SER A 217 2.07 25.02 6.46
N THR A 218 1.33 25.52 7.45
CA THR A 218 0.92 26.92 7.47
C THR A 218 2.12 27.85 7.67
N ASN A 219 2.01 29.11 7.21
CA ASN A 219 3.02 30.13 7.48
C ASN A 219 3.29 30.29 8.99
N HIS A 220 2.25 30.12 9.83
CA HIS A 220 2.40 30.11 11.28
C HIS A 220 3.33 28.98 11.76
N ALA A 221 3.18 27.75 11.25
CA ALA A 221 4.06 26.64 11.59
C ALA A 221 5.51 26.87 11.15
N ILE A 222 5.73 27.49 9.98
CA ILE A 222 7.07 27.86 9.50
C ILE A 222 7.73 28.87 10.43
N VAL A 223 7.01 29.94 10.79
CA VAL A 223 7.53 30.95 11.73
C VAL A 223 7.75 30.35 13.12
N GLN A 224 6.83 29.50 13.61
CA GLN A 224 6.94 28.85 14.91
C GLN A 224 8.19 27.97 15.01
N THR A 225 8.46 27.15 13.98
CA THR A 225 9.66 26.30 13.95
C THR A 225 10.94 27.12 13.82
N LEU A 226 10.94 28.21 13.05
CA LEU A 226 12.06 29.14 12.98
C LEU A 226 12.36 29.79 14.34
N VAL A 227 11.35 30.34 15.01
CA VAL A 227 11.53 31.01 16.30
C VAL A 227 11.94 30.00 17.39
N ASN A 228 11.34 28.80 17.40
CA ASN A 228 11.75 27.72 18.30
C ASN A 228 13.22 27.30 18.09
N SER A 229 13.72 27.34 16.85
CA SER A 229 15.13 26.99 16.55
C SER A 229 16.15 27.94 17.18
N VAL A 230 15.73 29.18 17.48
CA VAL A 230 16.56 30.22 18.11
C VAL A 230 16.27 30.33 19.63
N ASN A 231 15.02 30.08 20.04
CA ASN A 231 14.59 30.15 21.43
C ASN A 231 13.78 28.90 21.83
N SER A 232 14.40 28.02 22.61
CA SER A 232 13.79 26.77 23.08
C SER A 232 12.66 26.94 24.11
N SER A 233 12.42 28.15 24.63
CA SER A 233 11.25 28.45 25.47
C SER A 233 9.95 28.52 24.67
N ILE A 234 10.02 28.66 23.35
CA ILE A 234 8.87 28.67 22.46
C ILE A 234 8.51 27.22 22.11
N PRO A 235 7.23 26.80 22.07
CA PRO A 235 6.89 25.42 21.75
C PRO A 235 7.21 25.05 20.30
N LYS A 236 7.52 23.78 20.04
CA LYS A 236 7.69 23.25 18.69
C LYS A 236 6.34 23.24 17.95
N ALA A 237 6.38 23.29 16.61
CA ALA A 237 5.18 22.98 15.83
C ALA A 237 4.80 21.49 16.00
N CYS A 238 3.50 21.20 15.93
CA CYS A 238 2.98 19.85 16.08
C CYS A 238 2.55 19.28 14.72
N CYS A 239 2.74 17.97 14.54
CA CYS A 239 2.23 17.22 13.40
C CYS A 239 0.71 17.05 13.56
N VAL A 240 -0.08 17.70 12.71
CA VAL A 240 -1.56 17.71 12.77
C VAL A 240 -2.16 17.35 11.41
N PRO A 241 -3.37 16.77 11.36
CA PRO A 241 -4.00 16.41 10.10
C PRO A 241 -4.38 17.66 9.30
N THR A 242 -4.13 17.64 7.99
CA THR A 242 -4.50 18.73 7.07
C THR A 242 -5.88 18.54 6.45
N GLU A 243 -6.37 17.31 6.40
CA GLU A 243 -7.69 16.93 5.85
C GLU A 243 -8.34 15.90 6.77
N LEU A 244 -9.67 15.98 6.90
CA LEU A 244 -10.49 15.07 7.71
C LEU A 244 -11.75 14.71 6.93
N SER A 245 -12.23 13.47 7.09
CA SER A 245 -13.48 12.98 6.52
C SER A 245 -14.46 12.57 7.61
N ALA A 246 -15.74 12.88 7.41
CA ALA A 246 -16.80 12.44 8.30
C ALA A 246 -17.08 10.93 8.14
N ILE A 247 -17.61 10.31 9.20
CA ILE A 247 -18.06 8.92 9.19
C ILE A 247 -19.49 8.79 9.73
N SER A 248 -20.29 7.94 9.11
CA SER A 248 -21.64 7.62 9.54
C SER A 248 -21.62 6.47 10.56
N MET A 249 -22.34 6.64 11.67
CA MET A 249 -22.49 5.63 12.71
C MET A 249 -23.96 5.25 12.87
N LEU A 250 -24.23 3.94 12.93
CA LEU A 250 -25.50 3.35 13.30
C LEU A 250 -25.34 2.75 14.69
N TYR A 251 -26.17 3.19 15.63
CA TYR A 251 -26.15 2.71 17.00
C TYR A 251 -27.57 2.46 17.52
N LEU A 252 -27.68 1.60 18.54
CA LEU A 252 -28.90 1.38 19.30
C LEU A 252 -28.97 2.43 20.41
N ASP A 253 -30.01 3.25 20.37
CA ASP A 253 -30.35 4.26 21.37
C ASP A 253 -31.57 3.71 22.13
N GLU A 254 -31.43 3.42 23.43
CA GLU A 254 -32.56 3.04 24.30
C GLU A 254 -33.12 4.27 25.04
#